data_AF-A0A9Q6I1U8-F1
#
_entry.id   AF-A0A9Q6I1U8-F1
#
_cell.length_a   1.000
_cell.length_b   1.000
_cell.length_c   1.000
_cell.angle_alpha   90.00
_cell.angle_beta   90.00
_cell.angle_gamma   90.00
#
_symmetry.space_group_name_H-M   'P 1'
#
loop_
_entity.id
_entity.type
_entity.pdbx_description
1 polymer ?
#
loop_
_entity_poly.entity_id
_entity_poly.type
_entity_poly.pdbx_seq_one_letter_code
_entity_poly.pdbx_strand_id
1 'polypeptide(L)'
;MKINKEDGSLNFENGLIISSTSTKKNLFAMGGLFWEGWPDNGDDTVNYRAVFNTKNNRQGDIYLIVFLSHKGDENATVVSWCFAPDNLLMGEQNKPEGKVTRKLREWFKVQSGCNLPVYGAWGHIDAAYDPHNRTGMITCNYRSGFEDAKSWSNYCEWNKLKF
;
A
#
# COMPACT_ATOMS: atom_id res chain seq x y z
N MET A 1 -6.75 -8.36 9.10
CA MET A 1 -6.77 -7.36 8.00
C MET A 1 -8.03 -7.53 7.15
N LYS A 2 -8.62 -6.47 6.59
CA LYS A 2 -9.78 -6.57 5.68
C LYS A 2 -9.71 -5.53 4.56
N ILE A 3 -10.09 -5.92 3.35
CA ILE A 3 -10.25 -5.02 2.19
C ILE A 3 -11.73 -4.86 1.89
N ASN A 4 -12.20 -3.63 1.75
CA ASN A 4 -13.48 -3.35 1.12
C ASN A 4 -13.29 -3.28 -0.40
N LYS A 5 -13.99 -4.14 -1.15
CA LYS A 5 -13.86 -4.19 -2.61
C LYS A 5 -14.66 -3.08 -3.33
N GLU A 6 -15.58 -2.42 -2.62
CA GLU A 6 -16.41 -1.36 -3.19
C GLU A 6 -15.65 -0.04 -3.32
N ASP A 7 -14.80 0.28 -2.34
CA ASP A 7 -14.06 1.56 -2.26
C ASP A 7 -12.54 1.40 -2.14
N GLY A 8 -12.04 0.16 -2.00
CA GLY A 8 -10.61 -0.13 -1.88
C GLY A 8 -10.02 0.11 -0.49
N SER A 9 -10.85 0.41 0.51
CA SER A 9 -10.35 0.71 1.84
C SER A 9 -9.73 -0.51 2.52
N LEU A 10 -8.58 -0.29 3.14
CA LEU A 10 -7.85 -1.24 3.97
C LEU A 10 -8.16 -0.97 5.44
N ASN A 11 -8.67 -1.97 6.13
CA ASN A 11 -8.85 -1.97 7.59
C ASN A 11 -7.81 -2.91 8.24
N PHE A 12 -7.00 -2.34 9.13
CA PHE A 12 -5.97 -3.02 9.89
C PHE A 12 -6.33 -3.14 11.37
N GLU A 13 -5.80 -4.16 12.05
CA GLU A 13 -6.28 -4.66 13.36
C GLU A 13 -6.31 -3.63 14.50
N ASN A 14 -5.60 -2.50 14.36
CA ASN A 14 -5.58 -1.41 15.34
C ASN A 14 -6.63 -0.31 15.07
N GLY A 15 -7.63 -0.58 14.23
CA GLY A 15 -8.63 0.40 13.82
C GLY A 15 -8.13 1.37 12.75
N LEU A 16 -6.93 1.16 12.20
CA LEU A 16 -6.43 1.94 11.08
C LEU A 16 -7.27 1.65 9.83
N ILE A 17 -7.84 2.71 9.26
CA ILE A 17 -8.57 2.65 8.00
C ILE A 17 -7.85 3.56 6.99
N ILE A 18 -7.35 2.96 5.91
CA ILE A 18 -6.72 3.66 4.80
C ILE A 18 -7.64 3.59 3.60
N SER A 19 -7.99 4.74 3.05
CA SER A 19 -8.84 4.91 1.88
C SER A 19 -8.32 6.10 1.06
N SER A 20 -8.81 6.28 -0.17
CA SER A 20 -8.51 7.46 -0.98
C SER A 20 -8.99 8.78 -0.34
N THR A 21 -9.89 8.72 0.64
CA THR A 21 -10.40 9.87 1.40
C THR A 21 -9.73 10.05 2.76
N SER A 22 -8.83 9.14 3.16
CA SER A 22 -8.09 9.27 4.41
C SER A 22 -7.12 10.45 4.29
N THR A 23 -7.25 11.45 5.18
CA THR A 23 -6.35 12.61 5.23
C THR A 23 -5.15 12.35 6.13
N LYS A 24 -4.06 13.09 5.91
CA LYS A 24 -2.88 13.10 6.79
C LYS A 24 -3.28 13.33 8.24
N LYS A 25 -4.12 14.34 8.50
CA LYS A 25 -4.64 14.68 9.83
C LYS A 25 -5.30 13.48 10.51
N ASN A 26 -6.19 12.79 9.80
CA ASN A 26 -6.92 11.65 10.36
C ASN A 26 -6.00 10.44 10.62
N LEU A 27 -5.06 10.16 9.71
CA LEU A 27 -4.10 9.08 9.89
C LEU A 27 -3.17 9.31 11.09
N PHE A 28 -2.78 10.56 11.32
CA PHE A 28 -1.76 10.91 12.33
C PHE A 28 -2.37 11.22 13.69
N ALA A 29 -3.68 11.52 13.73
CA ALA A 29 -4.43 11.62 14.98
C ALA A 29 -4.67 10.26 15.65
N MET A 30 -4.41 9.14 14.95
CA MET A 30 -4.61 7.80 15.50
C MET A 30 -3.53 7.49 16.57
N GLY A 31 -3.96 7.43 17.83
CA GLY A 31 -3.09 7.09 18.95
C GLY A 31 -2.48 5.69 18.81
N GLY A 32 -1.24 5.54 19.27
CA GLY A 32 -0.55 4.25 19.31
C GLY A 32 0.17 3.83 18.02
N LEU A 33 0.15 4.66 16.97
CA LEU A 33 0.95 4.46 15.77
C LEU A 33 1.91 5.63 15.57
N PHE A 34 3.19 5.33 15.39
CA PHE A 34 4.21 6.32 15.08
C PHE A 34 4.42 6.40 13.57
N TRP A 35 4.31 7.61 13.03
CA TRP A 35 4.56 7.91 11.62
C TRP A 35 5.86 8.72 11.50
N GLU A 36 6.72 8.33 10.56
CA GLU A 36 7.94 9.06 10.21
C GLU A 36 7.98 9.34 8.71
N GLY A 37 8.67 10.42 8.30
CA GLY A 37 8.86 10.70 6.87
C GLY A 37 9.69 9.61 6.18
N TRP A 38 9.33 9.24 4.95
CA TRP A 38 9.99 8.13 4.25
C TRP A 38 10.12 8.27 2.73
N PRO A 39 11.27 8.73 2.20
CA PRO A 39 12.37 9.33 2.95
C PRO A 39 11.94 10.65 3.59
N ASP A 40 12.60 11.00 4.70
CA ASP A 40 12.41 12.30 5.34
C ASP A 40 13.09 13.39 4.49
N ASN A 41 12.26 14.22 3.87
CA ASN A 41 12.67 15.37 3.09
C ASN A 41 12.27 16.69 3.78
N GLY A 42 12.08 16.68 5.11
CA GLY A 42 11.55 17.83 5.85
C GLY A 42 10.17 18.23 5.33
N ASP A 43 10.01 19.52 4.98
CA ASP A 43 8.75 20.09 4.51
C ASP A 43 8.26 19.51 3.17
N ASP A 44 9.15 18.89 2.39
CA ASP A 44 8.84 18.27 1.10
C ASP A 44 8.44 16.79 1.23
N THR A 45 8.32 16.27 2.45
CA THR A 45 7.91 14.88 2.69
C THR A 45 6.46 14.63 2.26
N VAL A 46 6.27 13.74 1.29
CA VAL A 46 4.95 13.31 0.78
C VAL A 46 4.59 11.88 1.16
N ASN A 47 5.54 11.13 1.72
CA ASN A 47 5.33 9.73 2.07
C ASN A 47 5.72 9.51 3.53
N TYR A 48 4.96 8.66 4.22
CA TYR A 48 5.17 8.39 5.62
C TYR A 48 5.12 6.91 5.91
N ARG A 49 6.03 6.45 6.75
CA ARG A 49 6.14 5.06 7.17
C ARG A 49 5.60 4.90 8.58
N ALA A 50 4.89 3.79 8.80
CA ALA A 50 4.58 3.27 10.12
C ALA A 50 4.97 1.78 10.20
N VAL A 51 5.32 1.33 11.40
CA VAL A 51 5.72 -0.06 11.66
C VAL A 51 4.76 -0.68 12.65
N PHE A 52 4.14 -1.80 12.27
CA PHE A 52 3.25 -2.56 13.13
C PHE A 52 3.99 -3.73 13.73
N ASN A 53 4.21 -3.67 15.05
CA ASN A 53 4.69 -4.82 15.80
C ASN A 53 3.52 -5.79 16.04
N THR A 54 3.37 -6.73 15.12
CA THR A 54 2.36 -7.78 15.23
C THR A 54 2.90 -8.90 16.12
N LYS A 55 2.68 -8.81 17.43
CA LYS A 55 2.96 -9.91 18.37
C LYS A 55 2.32 -11.19 17.83
N ASN A 56 3.12 -12.22 17.58
CA ASN A 56 2.76 -13.52 16.97
C ASN A 56 2.71 -13.61 15.44
N ASN A 57 3.04 -12.55 14.69
CA ASN A 57 3.24 -12.70 13.25
C ASN A 57 4.59 -13.34 12.97
N ARG A 58 4.56 -14.55 12.40
CA ARG A 58 5.77 -15.29 12.00
C ARG A 58 6.58 -14.57 10.92
N GLN A 59 5.96 -13.63 10.21
CA GLN A 59 6.60 -12.89 9.11
C GLN A 59 7.29 -11.58 9.55
N GLY A 60 7.37 -11.33 10.86
CA GLY A 60 8.03 -10.15 11.41
C GLY A 60 7.11 -8.92 11.45
N ASP A 61 7.72 -7.76 11.68
CA ASP A 61 7.03 -6.48 11.69
C ASP A 61 6.47 -6.17 10.30
N ILE A 62 5.36 -5.43 10.26
CA ILE A 62 4.75 -4.99 9.00
C ILE A 62 5.09 -3.52 8.79
N TYR A 63 5.79 -3.24 7.71
CA TYR A 63 6.05 -1.88 7.25
C TYR A 63 4.89 -1.43 6.39
N LEU A 64 4.32 -0.27 6.70
CA LEU A 64 3.32 0.42 5.89
C LEU A 64 3.89 1.77 5.48
N ILE A 65 3.82 2.08 4.19
CA ILE A 65 4.14 3.40 3.65
C ILE A 65 2.88 3.94 2.99
N VAL A 66 2.48 5.16 3.36
CA VAL A 66 1.39 5.90 2.70
C VAL A 66 1.97 7.04 1.89
N PHE A 67 1.42 7.27 0.71
CA PHE A 67 1.77 8.36 -0.20
C PHE A 67 0.60 9.34 -0.23
N LEU A 68 0.88 10.62 -0.01
CA LEU A 68 -0.12 11.69 0.07
C LEU A 68 -0.13 12.55 -1.20
N SER A 69 -1.28 13.17 -1.49
CA SER A 69 -1.45 13.99 -2.70
C SER A 69 -0.62 15.27 -2.71
N HIS A 70 -0.35 15.86 -1.55
CA HIS A 70 0.35 17.14 -1.41
C HIS A 70 1.32 17.13 -0.23
N LYS A 71 2.44 17.85 -0.39
CA LYS A 71 3.39 18.12 0.69
C LYS A 71 2.84 19.16 1.66
N GLY A 72 3.19 19.04 2.94
CA GLY A 72 2.87 20.04 3.97
C GLY A 72 1.39 20.22 4.35
N ASP A 73 0.43 19.72 3.57
CA ASP A 73 -1.01 19.89 3.82
C ASP A 73 -1.57 18.80 4.75
N GLU A 74 -2.21 19.20 5.86
CA GLU A 74 -2.87 18.28 6.79
C GLU A 74 -4.11 17.60 6.18
N ASN A 75 -4.71 18.20 5.15
CA ASN A 75 -5.85 17.67 4.41
C ASN A 75 -5.43 16.85 3.18
N ALA A 76 -4.13 16.72 2.92
CA ALA A 76 -3.63 15.85 1.85
C ALA A 76 -4.17 14.44 2.05
N THR A 77 -4.72 13.87 0.98
CA THR A 77 -5.35 12.55 1.00
C THR A 77 -4.40 11.48 0.53
N VAL A 78 -4.61 10.24 0.96
CA VAL A 78 -3.82 9.09 0.48
C VAL A 78 -4.11 8.83 -0.99
N VAL A 79 -3.06 8.79 -1.80
CA VAL A 79 -3.10 8.46 -3.23
C VAL A 79 -2.62 7.04 -3.52
N SER A 80 -1.75 6.53 -2.66
CA SER A 80 -1.19 5.18 -2.76
C SER A 80 -0.75 4.72 -1.38
N TRP A 81 -0.65 3.41 -1.19
CA TRP A 81 0.03 2.82 -0.05
C TRP A 81 0.73 1.55 -0.46
N CYS A 82 1.78 1.17 0.27
CA CYS A 82 2.36 -0.15 0.18
C CYS A 82 2.63 -0.73 1.56
N PHE A 83 2.54 -2.05 1.69
CA PHE A 83 2.98 -2.73 2.89
C PHE A 83 3.59 -4.10 2.59
N ALA A 84 4.53 -4.50 3.45
CA ALA A 84 5.15 -5.81 3.43
C ALA A 84 5.57 -6.22 4.85
N PRO A 85 5.42 -7.51 5.20
CA PRO A 85 6.06 -8.04 6.39
C PRO A 85 7.56 -8.26 6.14
N ASP A 86 8.38 -7.95 7.13
CA ASP A 86 9.86 -7.94 7.05
C ASP A 86 10.45 -9.22 6.43
N ASN A 87 9.99 -10.38 6.87
CA ASN A 87 10.52 -11.67 6.40
C ASN A 87 10.09 -12.05 4.97
N LEU A 88 9.17 -11.31 4.34
CA LEU A 88 8.72 -11.53 2.95
C LEU A 88 9.12 -10.41 1.99
N LEU A 89 9.62 -9.30 2.51
CA LEU A 89 10.06 -8.12 1.77
C LEU A 89 11.22 -8.46 0.83
N MET A 90 12.27 -9.13 1.32
CA MET A 90 13.52 -9.30 0.58
C MET A 90 13.55 -10.59 -0.25
N GLY A 91 14.13 -10.51 -1.45
CA GLY A 91 14.50 -11.70 -2.22
C GLY A 91 14.80 -11.40 -3.68
N GLU A 92 15.53 -12.29 -4.34
CA GLU A 92 15.79 -12.19 -5.78
C GLU A 92 14.66 -12.84 -6.60
N GLN A 93 14.18 -12.11 -7.61
CA GLN A 93 13.41 -12.70 -8.71
C GLN A 93 13.70 -11.96 -10.02
N ASN A 94 13.76 -12.71 -11.12
CA ASN A 94 14.19 -12.19 -12.42
C ASN A 94 13.04 -11.63 -13.28
N LYS A 95 11.81 -11.70 -12.78
CA LYS A 95 10.59 -11.25 -13.46
C LYS A 95 9.69 -10.53 -12.45
N PRO A 96 8.77 -9.66 -12.90
CA PRO A 96 7.77 -9.03 -12.02
C PRO A 96 6.98 -10.07 -11.21
N GLU A 97 6.66 -11.20 -11.85
CA GLU A 97 6.07 -12.37 -11.20
C GLU A 97 7.13 -13.39 -10.81
N GLY A 98 7.12 -13.84 -9.56
CA GLY A 98 8.06 -14.86 -9.10
C GLY A 98 7.87 -15.27 -7.64
N LYS A 99 8.95 -15.78 -7.04
CA LYS A 99 8.91 -16.36 -5.70
C LYS A 99 8.53 -15.34 -4.62
N VAL A 100 8.96 -14.09 -4.76
CA VAL A 100 8.71 -13.03 -3.77
C VAL A 100 7.24 -12.61 -3.85
N THR A 101 6.77 -12.22 -5.03
CA THR A 101 5.38 -11.77 -5.22
C THR A 101 4.37 -12.88 -4.93
N ARG A 102 4.66 -14.13 -5.27
CA ARG A 102 3.80 -15.27 -4.92
C ARG A 102 3.64 -15.43 -3.40
N LYS A 103 4.73 -15.40 -2.63
CA LYS A 103 4.68 -15.49 -1.17
C LYS A 103 3.88 -14.34 -0.54
N LEU A 104 4.04 -13.12 -1.08
CA LEU A 104 3.28 -11.97 -0.64
C LEU A 104 1.78 -12.13 -0.91
N ARG A 105 1.38 -12.61 -2.10
CA ARG A 105 -0.03 -12.89 -2.40
C ARG A 105 -0.60 -14.01 -1.52
N GLU A 106 0.16 -15.08 -1.28
CA GLU A 106 -0.23 -16.16 -0.37
C GLU A 106 -0.46 -15.64 1.05
N TRP A 107 0.49 -14.86 1.57
CA TRP A 107 0.37 -14.24 2.89
C TRP A 107 -0.81 -13.27 2.95
N PHE A 108 -0.96 -12.39 1.96
CA PHE A 108 -2.06 -11.44 1.90
C PHE A 108 -3.42 -12.15 1.88
N LYS A 109 -3.55 -13.26 1.16
CA LYS A 109 -4.76 -14.09 1.14
C LYS A 109 -5.06 -14.68 2.51
N VAL A 110 -4.05 -15.18 3.22
CA VAL A 110 -4.23 -15.68 4.61
C VAL A 110 -4.69 -14.56 5.54
N GLN A 111 -4.14 -13.35 5.41
CA GLN A 111 -4.44 -12.23 6.31
C GLN A 111 -5.77 -11.52 6.02
N SER A 112 -6.22 -11.48 4.75
CA SER A 112 -7.41 -10.71 4.32
C SER A 112 -8.55 -11.55 3.77
N GLY A 113 -8.32 -12.82 3.45
CA GLY A 113 -9.25 -13.67 2.69
C GLY A 113 -9.37 -13.30 1.21
N CYS A 114 -8.64 -12.30 0.71
CA CYS A 114 -8.72 -11.83 -0.67
C CYS A 114 -7.60 -12.40 -1.55
N ASN A 115 -7.95 -12.81 -2.77
CA ASN A 115 -6.94 -13.08 -3.80
C ASN A 115 -6.59 -11.77 -4.50
N LEU A 116 -5.30 -11.54 -4.70
CA LEU A 116 -4.80 -10.43 -5.52
C LEU A 116 -4.71 -10.84 -7.01
N PRO A 117 -4.84 -9.90 -7.96
CA PRO A 117 -5.12 -8.48 -7.73
C PRO A 117 -6.57 -8.22 -7.29
N VAL A 118 -6.78 -7.14 -6.53
CA VAL A 118 -8.11 -6.61 -6.19
C VAL A 118 -8.21 -5.22 -6.81
N TYR A 119 -9.25 -4.95 -7.58
CA TYR A 119 -9.42 -3.66 -8.25
C TYR A 119 -10.89 -3.29 -8.41
N GLY A 120 -11.12 -2.02 -8.69
CA GLY A 120 -12.42 -1.44 -9.01
C GLY A 120 -12.25 -0.02 -9.56
N ALA A 121 -13.35 0.69 -9.80
CA ALA A 121 -13.27 2.07 -10.28
C ALA A 121 -12.47 3.01 -9.34
N TRP A 122 -12.31 2.60 -8.07
CA TRP A 122 -11.53 3.28 -7.04
C TRP A 122 -10.01 3.10 -7.17
N GLY A 123 -9.51 2.05 -7.84
CA GLY A 123 -8.08 1.75 -7.86
C GLY A 123 -7.73 0.27 -8.01
N HIS A 124 -6.49 -0.06 -7.66
CA HIS A 124 -5.89 -1.38 -7.86
C HIS A 124 -4.91 -1.74 -6.74
N ILE A 125 -5.04 -2.95 -6.21
CA ILE A 125 -4.15 -3.56 -5.22
C ILE A 125 -3.53 -4.83 -5.82
N ASP A 126 -2.20 -4.93 -5.81
CA ASP A 126 -1.48 -6.17 -6.15
C ASP A 126 -0.09 -6.22 -5.49
N ALA A 127 0.54 -7.40 -5.54
CA ALA A 127 1.94 -7.58 -5.22
C ALA A 127 2.82 -7.01 -6.35
N ALA A 128 3.76 -6.15 -5.98
CA ALA A 128 4.77 -5.58 -6.87
C ALA A 128 6.17 -5.99 -6.40
N TYR A 129 7.14 -5.95 -7.33
CA TYR A 129 8.54 -6.20 -7.04
C TYR A 129 9.41 -5.14 -7.65
N ASP A 130 10.29 -4.57 -6.84
CA ASP A 130 11.34 -3.67 -7.24
C ASP A 130 12.64 -4.45 -7.45
N PRO A 131 13.09 -4.63 -8.70
CA PRO A 131 14.32 -5.36 -9.00
C PRO A 131 15.59 -4.61 -8.58
N HIS A 132 15.54 -3.28 -8.45
CA HIS A 132 16.70 -2.49 -8.05
C HIS A 132 17.01 -2.71 -6.57
N ASN A 133 15.97 -2.68 -5.74
CA ASN A 133 16.09 -2.89 -4.29
C ASN A 133 15.96 -4.36 -3.88
N ARG A 134 15.54 -5.24 -4.82
CA ARG A 134 15.25 -6.66 -4.58
C ARG A 134 14.18 -6.86 -3.52
N THR A 135 13.16 -6.02 -3.56
CA THR A 135 12.09 -5.93 -2.56
C THR A 135 10.72 -6.17 -3.19
N GLY A 136 9.89 -6.95 -2.51
CA GLY A 136 8.48 -7.13 -2.86
C GLY A 136 7.57 -6.47 -1.84
N MET A 137 6.47 -5.90 -2.32
CA MET A 137 5.45 -5.27 -1.47
C MET A 137 4.06 -5.52 -2.01
N ILE A 138 3.05 -5.50 -1.14
CA ILE A 138 1.66 -5.28 -1.59
C ILE A 138 1.49 -3.78 -1.77
N THR A 139 0.97 -3.38 -2.92
CA THR A 139 0.80 -1.98 -3.29
C THR A 139 -0.66 -1.72 -3.62
N CYS A 140 -1.15 -0.54 -3.27
CA CYS A 140 -2.44 -0.01 -3.69
C CYS A 140 -2.24 1.31 -4.38
N ASN A 141 -2.81 1.47 -5.56
CA ASN A 141 -2.83 2.72 -6.28
C ASN A 141 -4.29 3.16 -6.45
N TYR A 142 -4.67 4.25 -5.77
CA TYR A 142 -6.00 4.81 -5.93
C TYR A 142 -6.08 5.59 -7.23
N ARG A 143 -7.26 5.58 -7.87
CA ARG A 143 -7.52 6.37 -9.07
C ARG A 143 -7.27 7.86 -8.87
N SER A 144 -7.54 8.37 -7.67
CA SER A 144 -7.29 9.77 -7.28
C SER A 144 -5.81 10.15 -7.27
N GLY A 145 -4.90 9.17 -7.29
CA GLY A 145 -3.45 9.39 -7.39
C GLY A 145 -2.93 9.65 -8.80
N PHE A 146 -3.77 9.49 -9.83
CA PHE A 146 -3.41 9.73 -11.22
C PHE A 146 -3.78 11.15 -11.62
N GLU A 147 -2.91 11.80 -12.38
CA GLU A 147 -3.06 13.20 -12.80
C GLU A 147 -4.33 13.43 -13.62
N ASP A 148 -4.68 12.47 -14.47
CA ASP A 148 -5.81 12.58 -15.40
C ASP A 148 -6.40 11.20 -15.78
N ALA A 149 -7.49 11.22 -16.54
CA ALA A 149 -8.13 10.00 -17.01
C ALA A 149 -7.23 9.17 -17.94
N LYS A 150 -6.30 9.82 -18.67
CA LYS A 150 -5.42 9.16 -19.62
C LYS A 150 -4.34 8.33 -18.93
N SER A 151 -3.69 8.90 -17.92
CA SER A 151 -2.69 8.23 -17.08
C SER A 151 -3.32 7.05 -16.33
N TRP A 152 -4.55 7.20 -15.81
CA TRP A 152 -5.30 6.07 -15.25
C TRP A 152 -5.60 4.98 -16.30
N SER A 153 -6.06 5.35 -17.49
CA SER A 153 -6.33 4.39 -18.57
C SER A 153 -5.08 3.61 -18.97
N ASN A 154 -3.96 4.30 -19.17
CA ASN A 154 -2.67 3.69 -19.52
C ASN A 154 -2.22 2.70 -18.42
N TYR A 155 -2.40 3.07 -17.15
CA TYR A 155 -2.09 2.18 -16.02
C TYR A 155 -2.97 0.93 -16.03
N CYS A 156 -4.27 1.07 -16.31
CA CYS A 156 -5.20 -0.05 -16.38
C CYS A 156 -4.86 -1.01 -17.53
N GLU A 157 -4.50 -0.48 -18.70
CA GLU A 157 -4.06 -1.27 -19.86
C GLU A 157 -2.79 -2.05 -19.55
N TRP A 158 -1.77 -1.39 -18.96
CA TRP A 158 -0.52 -2.03 -18.60
C TRP A 158 -0.71 -3.18 -17.59
N ASN A 159 -1.60 -2.98 -16.62
CA ASN A 159 -1.96 -4.00 -15.61
C ASN A 159 -3.06 -4.97 -16.06
N LYS A 160 -3.62 -4.81 -17.28
CA LYS A 160 -4.71 -5.64 -17.82
C LYS A 160 -5.97 -5.67 -16.94
N LEU A 161 -6.30 -4.54 -16.31
CA LEU A 161 -7.51 -4.39 -15.50
C LEU A 161 -8.75 -4.31 -16.40
N LYS A 162 -9.82 -5.02 -16.06
CA LYS A 162 -11.07 -5.05 -16.84
C LYS A 162 -12.23 -4.59 -15.96
N PHE A 163 -12.83 -3.46 -16.31
CA PHE A 163 -14.01 -2.90 -15.64
C PHE A 163 -15.28 -3.17 -16.43
#